data_AF-A0A395GT09-F1
#
_entry.id   AF-A0A395GT09-F1
#
_cell.length_a   1.000
_cell.length_b   1.000
_cell.length_c   1.000
_cell.angle_alpha   90.00
_cell.angle_beta   90.00
_cell.angle_gamma   90.00
#
_symmetry.space_group_name_H-M   'P 1'
#
loop_
_entity.id
_entity.type
_entity.pdbx_description
1 polymer ?
#
loop_
_entity_poly.entity_id
_entity_poly.type
_entity_poly.pdbx_seq_one_letter_code
_entity_poly.pdbx_strand_id
1 'polypeptide(L)'
;MMSHGLKAHAEDIFVFANDLASKISSEPERPRLDLDEKTRSQLDQHLEYLPLLTASPSTPIRRRLDQEGTKLWNTCMQLMTLHREKEQLILLCKGTVKAFAFAMLEYAAPNNSQGCYRALEIAFKMASTCIDSGCLDLSQKIIETAAVRLDRLQKSDTDGNEAKLQQYTVEYYMLRVYLSWFQERLDIADHLFSKIPASNNEKGQEHVMDICYKIGNSALLRKQYDVSAKWLGRALNAFRASLHLDTHESKDYLSKALDALKAGYDGLFPVKVIELEVLSREESSGDAFLQGY
;
A
#
# COMPACT_ATOMS: atom_id res chain seq x y z
N MET A 1 -32.83 20.14 -11.26
CA MET A 1 -32.03 19.84 -12.48
C MET A 1 -30.69 19.16 -12.18
N MET A 2 -29.97 19.47 -11.10
CA MET A 2 -28.67 18.82 -10.79
C MET A 2 -28.75 17.29 -10.53
N SER A 3 -29.84 16.76 -9.96
CA SER A 3 -29.93 15.32 -9.63
C SER A 3 -30.10 14.41 -10.86
N HIS A 4 -30.63 14.94 -11.97
CA HIS A 4 -30.88 14.15 -13.18
C HIS A 4 -29.58 13.90 -13.96
N GLY A 5 -28.67 14.88 -13.99
CA GLY A 5 -27.34 14.73 -14.59
C GLY A 5 -26.46 13.75 -13.83
N LEU A 6 -26.48 13.82 -12.49
CA LEU A 6 -25.70 12.93 -11.62
C LEU A 6 -26.13 11.46 -11.74
N LYS A 7 -27.44 11.22 -11.94
CA LYS A 7 -27.98 9.87 -12.17
C LYS A 7 -27.59 9.32 -13.55
N ALA A 8 -27.66 10.14 -14.61
CA ALA A 8 -27.26 9.72 -15.95
C ALA A 8 -25.77 9.33 -16.00
N HIS A 9 -24.91 10.15 -15.39
CA HIS A 9 -23.47 9.87 -15.35
C HIS A 9 -23.13 8.63 -14.50
N ALA A 10 -23.87 8.39 -13.41
CA ALA A 10 -23.70 7.16 -12.63
C ALA A 10 -24.05 5.92 -13.46
N GLU A 11 -25.10 5.97 -14.29
CA GLU A 11 -25.43 4.88 -15.21
C GLU A 11 -24.34 4.68 -16.26
N ASP A 12 -23.77 5.74 -16.82
CA ASP A 12 -22.66 5.66 -17.78
C ASP A 12 -21.44 4.95 -17.15
N ILE A 13 -21.11 5.29 -15.89
CA ILE A 13 -20.05 4.62 -15.10
C ILE A 13 -20.35 3.12 -14.95
N PHE A 14 -21.60 2.73 -14.66
CA PHE A 14 -21.97 1.32 -14.47
C PHE A 14 -21.93 0.52 -15.77
N VAL A 15 -22.35 1.11 -16.89
CA VAL A 15 -22.27 0.49 -18.21
C VAL A 15 -20.80 0.27 -18.56
N PHE A 16 -19.98 1.31 -18.42
CA PHE A 16 -18.55 1.23 -18.70
C PHE A 16 -17.83 0.20 -17.82
N ALA A 17 -18.13 0.16 -16.51
CA ALA A 17 -17.54 -0.83 -15.59
C ALA A 17 -17.88 -2.28 -15.98
N ASN A 18 -19.12 -2.53 -16.40
CA ASN A 18 -19.52 -3.87 -16.84
C ASN A 18 -18.90 -4.24 -18.19
N ASP A 19 -18.88 -3.34 -19.16
CA ASP A 19 -18.23 -3.55 -20.45
C ASP A 19 -16.74 -3.84 -20.27
N LEU A 20 -16.08 -3.09 -19.37
CA LEU A 20 -14.67 -3.28 -19.04
C LEU A 20 -14.45 -4.65 -18.38
N ALA A 21 -15.27 -5.04 -17.40
CA ALA A 21 -15.18 -6.35 -16.75
C ALA A 21 -15.38 -7.51 -17.74
N SER A 22 -16.35 -7.38 -18.65
CA SER A 22 -16.63 -8.36 -19.70
C SER A 22 -15.49 -8.46 -20.71
N LYS A 23 -14.98 -7.34 -21.23
CA LYS A 23 -13.80 -7.31 -22.12
C LYS A 23 -12.62 -8.02 -21.47
N ILE A 24 -12.31 -7.63 -20.24
CA ILE A 24 -11.20 -8.15 -19.44
C ILE A 24 -11.33 -9.67 -19.19
N SER A 25 -12.56 -10.17 -18.99
CA SER A 25 -12.84 -11.59 -18.76
C SER A 25 -12.92 -12.43 -20.05
N SER A 26 -13.19 -11.80 -21.19
CA SER A 26 -13.39 -12.45 -22.50
C SER A 26 -12.12 -12.63 -23.33
N GLU A 27 -10.98 -12.04 -22.92
CA GLU A 27 -9.69 -12.15 -23.63
C GLU A 27 -8.62 -13.05 -22.94
N PRO A 28 -8.93 -14.27 -22.42
CA PRO A 28 -7.90 -15.12 -21.82
C PRO A 28 -6.87 -15.64 -22.85
N GLU A 29 -7.25 -15.78 -24.13
CA GLU A 29 -6.40 -16.40 -25.17
C GLU A 29 -5.48 -15.43 -25.92
N ARG A 30 -5.66 -14.11 -25.81
CA ARG A 30 -4.80 -13.15 -26.52
C ARG A 30 -3.57 -12.78 -25.69
N PRO A 31 -2.35 -12.74 -26.27
CA PRO A 31 -1.12 -12.40 -25.56
C PRO A 31 -1.12 -10.98 -24.97
N ARG A 32 -1.97 -10.08 -25.50
CA ARG A 32 -2.11 -8.69 -25.09
C ARG A 32 -3.57 -8.38 -24.89
N LEU A 33 -3.91 -7.83 -23.73
CA LEU A 33 -5.19 -7.17 -23.49
C LEU A 33 -5.00 -5.73 -23.97
N ASP A 34 -5.18 -5.54 -25.27
CA ASP A 34 -5.01 -4.21 -25.87
C ASP A 34 -6.35 -3.48 -25.70
N LEU A 35 -6.52 -2.84 -24.54
CA LEU A 35 -7.57 -1.84 -24.40
C LEU A 35 -7.31 -0.79 -25.49
N ASP A 36 -8.24 -0.66 -26.42
CA ASP A 36 -8.16 0.34 -27.48
C ASP A 36 -7.96 1.74 -26.88
N GLU A 37 -7.32 2.62 -27.64
CA GLU A 37 -7.03 4.00 -27.22
C GLU A 37 -8.28 4.74 -26.73
N LYS A 38 -9.44 4.38 -27.28
CA LYS A 38 -10.76 4.83 -26.85
C LYS A 38 -11.10 4.40 -25.43
N THR A 39 -10.96 3.11 -25.08
CA THR A 39 -11.25 2.62 -23.71
C THR A 39 -10.28 3.24 -22.70
N ARG A 40 -9.00 3.46 -23.07
CA ARG A 40 -8.03 4.15 -22.20
C ARG A 40 -8.44 5.61 -21.95
N SER A 41 -8.78 6.34 -23.01
CA SER A 41 -9.23 7.73 -22.91
C SER A 41 -10.52 7.88 -22.09
N GLN A 42 -11.46 6.95 -22.23
CA GLN A 42 -12.69 6.92 -21.41
C GLN A 42 -12.39 6.64 -19.94
N LEU A 43 -11.45 5.74 -19.65
CA LEU A 43 -11.03 5.44 -18.30
C LEU A 43 -10.37 6.65 -17.63
N ASP A 44 -9.46 7.33 -18.33
CA ASP A 44 -8.82 8.55 -17.85
C ASP A 44 -9.85 9.65 -17.60
N GLN A 45 -10.80 9.85 -18.52
CA GLN A 45 -11.90 10.80 -18.36
C GLN A 45 -12.76 10.51 -17.13
N HIS A 46 -13.10 9.24 -16.89
CA HIS A 46 -13.88 8.86 -15.71
C HIS A 46 -13.08 8.99 -14.40
N LEU A 47 -11.78 8.72 -14.42
CA LEU A 47 -10.88 8.89 -13.27
C LEU A 47 -10.70 10.36 -12.89
N GLU A 48 -10.64 11.27 -13.85
CA GLU A 48 -10.61 12.71 -13.57
C GLU A 48 -11.94 13.22 -13.01
N TYR A 49 -13.04 12.61 -13.41
CA TYR A 49 -14.38 13.05 -13.03
C TYR A 49 -14.85 12.55 -11.65
N LEU A 50 -14.44 11.35 -11.24
CA LEU A 50 -14.88 10.74 -9.97
C LEU A 50 -14.54 11.58 -8.71
N PRO A 51 -13.35 12.19 -8.59
CA PRO A 51 -13.02 13.13 -7.51
C PRO A 51 -13.87 14.42 -7.50
N LEU A 52 -14.48 14.78 -8.63
CA LEU A 52 -15.28 16.01 -8.78
C LEU A 52 -16.74 15.83 -8.35
N LEU A 53 -17.16 14.59 -8.06
CA LEU A 53 -18.49 14.30 -7.51
C LEU A 53 -18.54 14.71 -6.03
N THR A 54 -18.71 16.01 -5.80
CA THR A 54 -18.76 16.65 -4.47
C THR A 54 -20.03 16.32 -3.68
N ALA A 55 -21.06 15.77 -4.33
CA ALA A 55 -22.29 15.36 -3.68
C ALA A 55 -22.22 13.88 -3.26
N SER A 56 -22.53 13.57 -2.00
CA SER A 56 -22.67 12.18 -1.56
C SER A 56 -23.73 11.46 -2.41
N PRO A 57 -23.44 10.28 -2.98
CA PRO A 57 -24.42 9.56 -3.78
C PRO A 57 -25.60 9.11 -2.91
N SER A 58 -26.77 9.00 -3.55
CA SER A 58 -27.95 8.40 -2.94
C SER A 58 -27.69 6.94 -2.56
N THR A 59 -28.41 6.42 -1.56
CA THR A 59 -28.19 5.05 -1.06
C THR A 59 -28.23 3.97 -2.15
N PRO A 60 -29.16 3.99 -3.13
CA PRO A 60 -29.16 3.00 -4.22
C PRO A 60 -27.92 3.09 -5.11
N ILE A 61 -27.51 4.31 -5.49
CA ILE A 61 -26.31 4.54 -6.33
C ILE A 61 -25.05 4.09 -5.57
N ARG A 62 -24.97 4.41 -4.28
CA ARG A 62 -23.87 4.00 -3.39
C ARG A 62 -23.71 2.48 -3.32
N ARG A 63 -24.80 1.74 -3.11
CA ARG A 63 -24.78 0.28 -3.06
C ARG A 63 -24.32 -0.32 -4.39
N ARG A 64 -24.79 0.22 -5.50
CA ARG A 64 -24.42 -0.26 -6.83
C ARG A 64 -22.95 0.04 -7.15
N LEU A 65 -22.44 1.22 -6.79
CA LEU A 65 -21.00 1.53 -6.89
C LEU A 65 -20.14 0.58 -6.06
N ASP A 66 -20.53 0.28 -4.82
CA ASP A 66 -19.82 -0.67 -3.96
C ASP A 66 -19.79 -2.07 -4.58
N GLN A 67 -20.94 -2.54 -5.10
CA GLN A 67 -21.07 -3.86 -5.73
C GLN A 67 -20.26 -3.97 -7.03
N GLU A 68 -20.46 -3.05 -7.97
CA GLU A 68 -19.79 -3.07 -9.28
C GLU A 68 -18.29 -2.80 -9.14
N GLY A 69 -17.90 -1.87 -8.26
CA GLY A 69 -16.49 -1.59 -7.95
C GLY A 69 -15.80 -2.81 -7.34
N THR A 70 -16.45 -3.50 -6.40
CA THR A 70 -15.91 -4.74 -5.79
C THR A 70 -15.81 -5.86 -6.83
N LYS A 71 -16.81 -6.02 -7.69
CA LYS A 71 -16.80 -7.00 -8.78
C LYS A 71 -15.62 -6.75 -9.72
N LEU A 72 -15.46 -5.52 -10.21
CA LEU A 72 -14.37 -5.15 -11.11
C LEU A 72 -13.00 -5.36 -10.46
N TRP A 73 -12.86 -4.97 -9.18
CA TRP A 73 -11.65 -5.21 -8.40
C TRP A 73 -11.28 -6.69 -8.34
N ASN A 74 -12.24 -7.55 -7.99
CA ASN A 74 -12.04 -8.98 -7.85
C ASN A 74 -11.71 -9.65 -9.21
N THR A 75 -12.38 -9.23 -10.29
CA THR A 75 -12.05 -9.68 -11.65
C THR A 75 -10.60 -9.35 -12.00
N CYS A 76 -10.14 -8.13 -11.70
CA CYS A 76 -8.74 -7.75 -11.92
C CYS A 76 -7.77 -8.62 -11.10
N MET A 77 -8.09 -8.89 -9.84
CA MET A 77 -7.27 -9.76 -8.98
C MET A 77 -7.14 -11.17 -9.55
N GLN A 78 -8.27 -11.78 -9.95
CA GLN A 78 -8.29 -13.12 -10.54
C GLN A 78 -7.43 -13.20 -11.81
N LEU A 79 -7.51 -12.21 -12.68
CA LEU A 79 -6.74 -12.23 -13.93
C LEU A 79 -5.24 -12.02 -13.72
N MET A 80 -4.85 -11.17 -12.77
CA MET A 80 -3.43 -11.06 -12.40
C MET A 80 -2.89 -12.38 -11.82
N THR A 81 -3.73 -13.16 -11.12
CA THR A 81 -3.31 -14.47 -10.62
C THR A 81 -3.23 -15.54 -11.72
N LEU A 82 -4.14 -15.49 -12.71
CA LEU A 82 -4.20 -16.46 -13.82
C LEU A 82 -3.17 -16.18 -14.92
N HIS A 83 -2.77 -14.93 -15.11
CA HIS A 83 -1.90 -14.51 -16.21
C HIS A 83 -0.61 -13.83 -15.72
N ARG A 84 0.13 -14.49 -14.82
CA ARG A 84 1.40 -13.99 -14.24
C ARG A 84 2.48 -13.67 -15.27
N GLU A 85 2.40 -14.25 -16.46
CA GLU A 85 3.38 -14.11 -17.55
C GLU A 85 3.09 -12.91 -18.47
N LYS A 86 1.89 -12.31 -18.38
CA LYS A 86 1.49 -11.18 -19.26
C LYS A 86 1.74 -9.84 -18.56
N GLU A 87 3.00 -9.41 -18.48
CA GLU A 87 3.41 -8.18 -17.77
C GLU A 87 2.59 -6.93 -18.13
N GLN A 88 2.28 -6.72 -19.42
CA GLN A 88 1.50 -5.57 -19.86
C GLN A 88 0.05 -5.58 -19.35
N LEU A 89 -0.59 -6.76 -19.34
CA LEU A 89 -1.92 -6.96 -18.77
C LEU A 89 -1.89 -6.72 -17.26
N ILE A 90 -0.88 -7.26 -16.59
CA ILE A 90 -0.69 -7.07 -15.16
C ILE A 90 -0.54 -5.58 -14.83
N LEU A 91 0.26 -4.84 -15.61
CA LEU A 91 0.48 -3.41 -15.40
C LEU A 91 -0.81 -2.59 -15.57
N LEU A 92 -1.56 -2.88 -16.63
CA LEU A 92 -2.84 -2.24 -16.95
C LEU A 92 -3.91 -2.49 -15.86
N CYS A 93 -3.97 -3.74 -15.37
CA CYS A 93 -4.86 -4.13 -14.27
C CYS A 93 -4.40 -3.57 -12.92
N LYS A 94 -3.09 -3.52 -12.64
CA LYS A 94 -2.53 -3.05 -11.37
C LYS A 94 -2.75 -1.56 -11.15
N GLY A 95 -2.57 -0.74 -12.19
CA GLY A 95 -2.72 0.71 -12.11
C GLY A 95 -4.13 1.16 -12.45
N THR A 96 -4.44 1.16 -13.75
CA THR A 96 -5.58 1.87 -14.33
C THR A 96 -6.95 1.25 -14.00
N VAL A 97 -7.16 -0.06 -14.23
CA VAL A 97 -8.48 -0.66 -14.01
C VAL A 97 -8.81 -0.74 -12.52
N LYS A 98 -7.83 -1.10 -11.69
CA LYS A 98 -7.98 -1.07 -10.24
C LYS A 98 -8.17 0.33 -9.67
N ALA A 99 -7.56 1.36 -10.25
CA ALA A 99 -7.83 2.74 -9.85
C ALA A 99 -9.26 3.16 -10.15
N PHE A 100 -9.80 2.72 -11.29
CA PHE A 100 -11.20 2.99 -11.61
C PHE A 100 -12.14 2.28 -10.63
N ALA A 101 -11.88 1.01 -10.32
CA ALA A 101 -12.60 0.28 -9.27
C ALA A 101 -12.47 0.98 -7.90
N PHE A 102 -11.28 1.45 -7.53
CA PHE A 102 -11.06 2.24 -6.32
C PHE A 102 -11.87 3.51 -6.29
N ALA A 103 -11.89 4.28 -7.38
CA ALA A 103 -12.64 5.53 -7.43
C ALA A 103 -14.16 5.30 -7.27
N MET A 104 -14.69 4.17 -7.78
CA MET A 104 -16.07 3.74 -7.51
C MET A 104 -16.30 3.41 -6.02
N LEU A 105 -15.38 2.66 -5.42
CA LEU A 105 -15.46 2.26 -4.00
C LEU A 105 -15.32 3.46 -3.05
N GLU A 106 -14.43 4.39 -3.37
CA GLU A 106 -14.18 5.60 -2.60
C GLU A 106 -15.39 6.54 -2.63
N TYR A 107 -15.99 6.70 -3.80
CA TYR A 107 -17.22 7.46 -3.94
C TYR A 107 -18.42 6.78 -3.25
N ALA A 108 -18.42 5.44 -3.17
CA ALA A 108 -19.41 4.68 -2.41
C ALA A 108 -19.20 4.75 -0.89
N ALA A 109 -17.99 5.05 -0.41
CA ALA A 109 -17.66 4.97 0.99
C ALA A 109 -18.39 6.06 1.82
N PRO A 110 -19.15 5.67 2.87
CA PRO A 110 -19.82 6.65 3.71
C PRO A 110 -18.81 7.52 4.46
N ASN A 111 -19.28 8.70 4.87
CA ASN A 111 -18.49 9.72 5.54
C ASN A 111 -18.41 9.56 7.07
N ASN A 112 -18.96 8.47 7.61
CA ASN A 112 -18.85 8.15 9.03
C ASN A 112 -17.49 7.49 9.33
N SER A 113 -17.13 7.35 10.61
CA SER A 113 -15.84 6.79 11.04
C SER A 113 -15.55 5.44 10.38
N GLN A 114 -16.49 4.49 10.45
CA GLN A 114 -16.32 3.16 9.85
C GLN A 114 -16.12 3.20 8.33
N GLY A 115 -16.84 4.09 7.63
CA GLY A 115 -16.69 4.30 6.19
C GLY A 115 -15.34 4.88 5.82
N CYS A 116 -14.86 5.86 6.58
CA CYS A 116 -13.52 6.42 6.42
C CYS A 116 -12.43 5.38 6.69
N TYR A 117 -12.58 4.52 7.71
CA TYR A 117 -11.63 3.44 7.97
C TYR A 117 -11.56 2.47 6.77
N ARG A 118 -12.70 2.00 6.25
CA ARG A 118 -12.75 1.13 5.08
C ARG A 118 -12.16 1.78 3.83
N ALA A 119 -12.48 3.06 3.58
CA ALA A 119 -11.93 3.83 2.47
C ALA A 119 -10.40 3.89 2.51
N LEU A 120 -9.83 4.20 3.69
CA LEU A 120 -8.39 4.29 3.88
C LEU A 120 -7.68 2.95 3.62
N GLU A 121 -8.22 1.83 4.10
CA GLU A 121 -7.63 0.50 3.84
C GLU A 121 -7.53 0.20 2.34
N ILE A 122 -8.56 0.56 1.58
CA ILE A 122 -8.57 0.34 0.12
C ILE A 122 -7.61 1.32 -0.56
N ALA A 123 -7.60 2.59 -0.14
CA ALA A 123 -6.70 3.62 -0.65
C ALA A 123 -5.22 3.24 -0.44
N PHE A 124 -4.85 2.76 0.74
CA PHE A 124 -3.47 2.37 1.04
C PHE A 124 -3.00 1.18 0.22
N LYS A 125 -3.81 0.13 0.11
CA LYS A 125 -3.53 -1.02 -0.77
C LYS A 125 -3.36 -0.59 -2.22
N MET A 126 -4.18 0.35 -2.68
CA MET A 126 -4.08 0.89 -4.03
C MET A 126 -2.86 1.76 -4.26
N ALA A 127 -2.56 2.66 -3.34
CA ALA A 127 -1.40 3.53 -3.42
C ALA A 127 -0.11 2.69 -3.50
N SER A 128 0.03 1.66 -2.64
CA SER A 128 1.16 0.72 -2.72
C SER A 128 1.20 0.00 -4.06
N THR A 129 0.07 -0.56 -4.52
CA THR A 129 0.01 -1.26 -5.81
C THR A 129 0.43 -0.35 -6.97
N CYS A 130 0.01 0.92 -6.96
CA CYS A 130 0.37 1.89 -7.98
C CYS A 130 1.86 2.24 -7.93
N ILE A 131 2.45 2.41 -6.74
CA ILE A 131 3.90 2.64 -6.58
C ILE A 131 4.69 1.45 -7.11
N ASP A 132 4.35 0.23 -6.70
CA ASP A 132 5.00 -1.01 -7.12
C ASP A 132 4.90 -1.23 -8.64
N SER A 133 3.92 -0.60 -9.28
CA SER A 133 3.67 -0.67 -10.73
C SER A 133 4.22 0.53 -11.49
N GLY A 134 4.83 1.51 -10.82
CA GLY A 134 5.35 2.74 -11.44
C GLY A 134 4.28 3.77 -11.83
N CYS A 135 3.02 3.58 -11.45
CA CYS A 135 1.93 4.55 -11.67
C CYS A 135 1.95 5.65 -10.59
N LEU A 136 3.03 6.44 -10.55
CA LEU A 136 3.30 7.35 -9.44
C LEU A 136 2.27 8.49 -9.31
N ASP A 137 1.86 9.10 -10.43
CA ASP A 137 0.86 10.19 -10.43
C ASP A 137 -0.49 9.74 -9.86
N LEU A 138 -0.88 8.51 -10.20
CA LEU A 138 -2.11 7.92 -9.71
C LEU A 138 -2.02 7.60 -8.21
N SER A 139 -0.88 7.06 -7.77
CA SER A 139 -0.63 6.85 -6.34
C SER A 139 -0.69 8.17 -5.55
N GLN A 140 -0.12 9.24 -6.11
CA GLN A 140 -0.17 10.56 -5.50
C GLN A 140 -1.62 11.03 -5.30
N LYS A 141 -2.47 10.97 -6.33
CA LYS A 141 -3.90 11.32 -6.24
C LYS A 141 -4.65 10.49 -5.18
N ILE A 142 -4.34 9.20 -5.08
CA ILE A 142 -4.94 8.30 -4.08
C ILE A 142 -4.51 8.71 -2.66
N ILE A 143 -3.23 9.01 -2.46
CA ILE A 143 -2.69 9.45 -1.16
C ILE A 143 -3.27 10.81 -0.76
N GLU A 144 -3.45 11.74 -1.70
CA GLU A 144 -4.11 13.02 -1.46
C GLU A 144 -5.56 12.82 -1.00
N THR A 145 -6.29 11.89 -1.62
CA THR A 145 -7.64 11.51 -1.20
C THR A 145 -7.66 10.89 0.21
N ALA A 146 -6.69 10.00 0.50
CA ALA A 146 -6.52 9.42 1.82
C ALA A 146 -6.24 10.48 2.90
N ALA A 147 -5.46 11.52 2.57
CA ALA A 147 -5.17 12.60 3.51
C ALA A 147 -6.46 13.32 3.98
N VAL A 148 -7.40 13.57 3.06
CA VAL A 148 -8.69 14.20 3.38
C VAL A 148 -9.51 13.32 4.33
N ARG A 149 -9.53 11.99 4.11
CA ARG A 149 -10.24 11.05 4.99
C ARG A 149 -9.59 10.95 6.37
N LEU A 150 -8.27 10.93 6.42
CA LEU A 150 -7.51 10.85 7.67
C LEU A 150 -7.69 12.13 8.52
N ASP A 151 -7.61 13.32 7.92
CA ASP A 151 -7.87 14.60 8.60
C ASP A 151 -9.28 14.66 9.20
N ARG A 152 -10.28 14.13 8.48
CA ARG A 152 -11.65 14.03 9.00
C ARG A 152 -11.76 13.08 10.17
N LEU A 153 -11.10 11.92 10.12
CA LEU A 153 -11.06 11.00 11.25
C LEU A 153 -10.43 11.68 12.46
N GLN A 154 -9.27 12.32 12.31
CA GLN A 154 -8.58 13.05 13.38
C GLN A 154 -9.47 14.13 14.04
N LYS A 155 -10.33 14.80 13.27
CA LYS A 155 -11.27 15.81 13.80
C LYS A 155 -12.53 15.23 14.44
N SER A 156 -12.90 14.00 14.10
CA SER A 156 -14.15 13.36 14.52
C SER A 156 -13.96 12.31 15.62
N ASP A 157 -12.74 11.82 15.83
CA ASP A 157 -12.46 10.71 16.73
C ASP A 157 -12.35 11.22 18.18
N THR A 158 -13.51 11.38 18.82
CA THR A 158 -13.64 11.60 20.26
C THR A 158 -13.79 10.28 21.04
N ASP A 159 -13.75 9.10 20.39
CA ASP A 159 -14.17 7.84 21.02
C ASP A 159 -13.38 6.59 20.56
N GLY A 160 -12.46 6.12 21.41
CA GLY A 160 -12.05 4.71 21.54
C GLY A 160 -11.09 4.08 20.52
N ASN A 161 -10.80 4.69 19.36
CA ASN A 161 -9.99 4.06 18.29
C ASN A 161 -8.63 4.72 18.02
N GLU A 162 -8.05 5.39 19.02
CA GLU A 162 -6.75 6.08 18.92
C GLU A 162 -5.64 5.19 18.35
N ALA A 163 -5.55 3.93 18.77
CA ALA A 163 -4.56 2.98 18.26
C ALA A 163 -4.72 2.69 16.75
N LYS A 164 -5.97 2.65 16.25
CA LYS A 164 -6.25 2.40 14.83
C LYS A 164 -5.97 3.65 13.99
N LEU A 165 -6.35 4.82 14.50
CA LEU A 165 -6.02 6.11 13.89
C LEU A 165 -4.50 6.31 13.79
N GLN A 166 -3.77 5.93 14.84
CA GLN A 166 -2.32 5.97 14.86
C GLN A 166 -1.71 5.03 13.82
N GLN A 167 -2.19 3.78 13.74
CA GLN A 167 -1.76 2.82 12.73
C GLN A 167 -1.91 3.41 11.31
N TYR A 168 -3.07 3.98 11.00
CA TYR A 168 -3.31 4.56 9.67
C TYR A 168 -2.51 5.83 9.40
N THR A 169 -2.21 6.60 10.45
CA THR A 169 -1.30 7.74 10.34
C THR A 169 0.10 7.28 9.94
N VAL A 170 0.59 6.20 10.54
CA VAL A 170 1.89 5.59 10.19
C VAL A 170 1.87 5.07 8.76
N GLU A 171 0.84 4.29 8.39
CA GLU A 171 0.71 3.73 7.04
C GLU A 171 0.65 4.83 5.97
N TYR A 172 -0.11 5.90 6.22
CA TYR A 172 -0.16 7.09 5.36
C TYR A 172 1.22 7.72 5.15
N TYR A 173 1.97 7.98 6.22
CA TYR A 173 3.30 8.58 6.10
C TYR A 173 4.28 7.63 5.41
N MET A 174 4.26 6.34 5.73
CA MET A 174 5.12 5.36 5.07
C MET A 174 4.84 5.25 3.56
N LEU A 175 3.58 5.32 3.13
CA LEU A 175 3.26 5.37 1.70
C LEU A 175 3.78 6.63 1.01
N ARG A 176 3.74 7.79 1.69
CA ARG A 176 4.34 9.02 1.16
C ARG A 176 5.85 8.95 1.07
N VAL A 177 6.50 8.33 2.07
CA VAL A 177 7.93 8.02 2.05
C VAL A 177 8.26 7.14 0.84
N TYR A 178 7.46 6.09 0.63
CA TYR A 178 7.65 5.15 -0.48
C TYR A 178 7.49 5.81 -1.84
N LEU A 179 6.44 6.63 -2.01
CA LEU A 179 6.23 7.41 -3.22
C LEU A 179 7.40 8.38 -3.47
N SER A 180 7.86 9.09 -2.43
CA SER A 180 8.95 10.07 -2.55
C SER A 180 10.27 9.42 -2.97
N TRP A 181 10.54 8.19 -2.51
CA TRP A 181 11.69 7.40 -2.98
C TRP A 181 11.62 7.14 -4.49
N PHE A 182 10.48 6.69 -5.00
CA PHE A 182 10.30 6.43 -6.43
C PHE A 182 10.23 7.68 -7.28
N GLN A 183 9.87 8.83 -6.70
CA GLN A 183 9.97 10.15 -7.32
C GLN A 183 11.39 10.76 -7.25
N GLU A 184 12.38 10.03 -6.73
CA GLU A 184 13.77 10.48 -6.58
C GLU A 184 13.94 11.70 -5.65
N ARG A 185 13.00 11.88 -4.71
CA ARG A 185 12.98 12.94 -3.69
C ARG A 185 13.36 12.39 -2.32
N LEU A 186 14.61 11.97 -2.18
CA LEU A 186 15.12 11.36 -0.93
C LEU A 186 15.04 12.33 0.26
N ASP A 187 15.22 13.63 0.02
CA ASP A 187 15.05 14.71 0.99
C ASP A 187 13.64 14.71 1.60
N ILE A 188 12.64 14.59 0.74
CA ILE A 188 11.23 14.52 1.14
C ILE A 188 10.96 13.20 1.87
N ALA A 189 11.49 12.08 1.37
CA ALA A 189 11.33 10.78 2.02
C ALA A 189 11.87 10.77 3.45
N ASP A 190 13.04 11.36 3.70
CA ASP A 190 13.60 11.48 5.06
C ASP A 190 12.78 12.42 5.93
N HIS A 191 12.35 13.57 5.39
CA HIS A 191 11.50 14.50 6.13
C HIS A 191 10.17 13.85 6.55
N LEU A 192 9.51 13.12 5.65
CA LEU A 192 8.27 12.43 5.94
C LEU A 192 8.44 11.29 6.95
N PHE A 193 9.55 10.55 6.87
CA PHE A 193 9.86 9.51 7.85
C PHE A 193 9.96 10.09 9.26
N SER A 194 10.51 11.29 9.42
CA SER A 194 10.58 11.98 10.72
C SER A 194 9.22 12.34 11.32
N LYS A 195 8.13 12.30 10.53
CA LYS A 195 6.75 12.56 11.00
C LYS A 195 6.06 11.32 11.57
N ILE A 196 6.67 10.15 11.46
CA ILE A 196 6.11 8.90 11.98
C ILE A 196 6.14 8.95 13.51
N PRO A 197 5.00 8.75 14.21
CA PRO A 197 4.96 8.72 15.67
C PRO A 197 5.89 7.65 16.25
N ALA A 198 6.65 8.00 17.30
CA ALA A 198 7.54 7.06 17.99
C ALA A 198 6.77 5.95 18.73
N SER A 199 5.57 6.25 19.24
CA SER A 199 4.70 5.34 20.01
C SER A 199 3.90 4.37 19.14
N ASN A 200 4.46 3.95 18.01
CA ASN A 200 3.75 3.15 17.01
C ASN A 200 3.46 1.72 17.50
N ASN A 201 2.26 1.23 17.22
CA ASN A 201 1.84 -0.13 17.56
C ASN A 201 2.48 -1.19 16.67
N GLU A 202 2.38 -2.47 17.05
CA GLU A 202 2.97 -3.60 16.30
C GLU A 202 2.62 -3.57 14.80
N LYS A 203 1.35 -3.35 14.46
CA LYS A 203 0.89 -3.28 13.07
C LYS A 203 1.51 -2.13 12.30
N GLY A 204 1.64 -0.94 12.89
CA GLY A 204 2.30 0.14 12.20
C GLY A 204 3.80 -0.11 12.08
N GLN A 205 4.44 -0.82 13.02
CA GLN A 205 5.86 -1.19 12.91
C GLN A 205 6.09 -2.18 11.76
N GLU A 206 5.15 -3.09 11.53
CA GLU A 206 5.14 -3.98 10.36
C GLU A 206 5.16 -3.19 9.04
N HIS A 207 4.36 -2.12 8.93
CA HIS A 207 4.35 -1.25 7.75
C HIS A 207 5.65 -0.45 7.59
N VAL A 208 6.22 0.04 8.69
CA VAL A 208 7.53 0.71 8.67
C VAL A 208 8.60 -0.26 8.16
N MET A 209 8.61 -1.49 8.68
CA MET A 209 9.54 -2.54 8.28
C MET A 209 9.41 -2.86 6.79
N ASP A 210 8.21 -3.18 6.30
CA ASP A 210 7.97 -3.58 4.90
C ASP A 210 8.42 -2.50 3.91
N ILE A 211 8.03 -1.24 4.12
CA ILE A 211 8.38 -0.18 3.18
C ILE A 211 9.87 0.20 3.26
N CYS A 212 10.45 0.26 4.47
CA CYS A 212 11.89 0.51 4.61
C CYS A 212 12.71 -0.59 3.95
N TYR A 213 12.27 -1.85 4.05
CA TYR A 213 12.85 -2.97 3.34
C TYR A 213 12.81 -2.79 1.83
N LYS A 214 11.64 -2.49 1.27
CA LYS A 214 11.44 -2.28 -0.17
C LYS A 214 12.33 -1.15 -0.70
N ILE A 215 12.40 -0.03 0.01
CA ILE A 215 13.27 1.10 -0.35
C ILE A 215 14.74 0.68 -0.30
N GLY A 216 15.16 0.03 0.79
CA GLY A 216 16.54 -0.41 0.96
C GLY A 216 16.99 -1.38 -0.13
N ASN A 217 16.16 -2.38 -0.45
CA ASN A 217 16.43 -3.33 -1.53
C ASN A 217 16.47 -2.64 -2.91
N SER A 218 15.54 -1.71 -3.16
CA SER A 218 15.55 -0.89 -4.37
C SER A 218 16.83 -0.05 -4.50
N ALA A 219 17.29 0.56 -3.41
CA ALA A 219 18.54 1.32 -3.36
C ALA A 219 19.76 0.42 -3.63
N LEU A 220 19.77 -0.80 -3.09
CA LEU A 220 20.81 -1.80 -3.34
C LEU A 220 20.91 -2.17 -4.83
N LEU A 221 19.77 -2.42 -5.47
CA LEU A 221 19.71 -2.68 -6.92
C LEU A 221 20.21 -1.49 -7.74
N ARG A 222 20.01 -0.27 -7.24
CA ARG A 222 20.55 0.98 -7.83
C ARG A 222 22.01 1.29 -7.42
N LYS A 223 22.67 0.39 -6.69
CA LYS A 223 24.04 0.54 -6.16
C LYS A 223 24.23 1.76 -5.25
N GLN A 224 23.16 2.24 -4.63
CA GLN A 224 23.19 3.33 -3.64
C GLN A 224 23.39 2.75 -2.24
N TYR A 225 24.62 2.30 -1.95
CA TYR A 225 24.91 1.50 -0.75
C TYR A 225 24.60 2.23 0.57
N ASP A 226 24.93 3.52 0.67
CA ASP A 226 24.67 4.31 1.89
C ASP A 226 23.17 4.46 2.15
N VAL A 227 22.40 4.72 1.08
CA VAL A 227 20.94 4.84 1.14
C VAL A 227 20.32 3.49 1.50
N SER A 228 20.80 2.41 0.87
CA SER A 228 20.42 1.04 1.17
C SER A 228 20.63 0.75 2.66
N ALA A 229 21.86 0.89 3.17
CA ALA A 229 22.19 0.62 4.56
C ALA A 229 21.30 1.41 5.54
N LYS A 230 21.05 2.69 5.26
CA LYS A 230 20.16 3.53 6.07
C LYS A 230 18.73 2.97 6.16
N TRP A 231 18.09 2.68 5.03
CA TRP A 231 16.70 2.22 5.01
C TRP A 231 16.56 0.79 5.53
N LEU A 232 17.52 -0.07 5.21
CA LEU A 232 17.62 -1.42 5.74
C LEU A 232 17.80 -1.42 7.27
N GLY A 233 18.59 -0.50 7.83
CA GLY A 233 18.71 -0.28 9.27
C GLY A 233 17.40 0.19 9.92
N ARG A 234 16.63 1.07 9.26
CA ARG A 234 15.28 1.47 9.73
C ARG A 234 14.32 0.29 9.78
N ALA A 235 14.36 -0.58 8.77
CA ALA A 235 13.52 -1.79 8.74
C ALA A 235 13.85 -2.73 9.92
N LEU A 236 15.13 -2.93 10.21
CA LEU A 236 15.58 -3.73 11.35
C LEU A 236 15.10 -3.16 12.69
N ASN A 237 15.20 -1.84 12.87
CA ASN A 237 14.75 -1.20 14.11
C ASN A 237 13.24 -1.37 14.32
N ALA A 238 12.44 -1.21 13.26
CA ALA A 238 11.01 -1.45 13.32
C ALA A 238 10.68 -2.91 13.65
N PHE A 239 11.42 -3.86 13.06
CA PHE A 239 11.29 -5.28 13.39
C PHE A 239 11.59 -5.57 14.87
N ARG A 240 12.68 -5.02 15.41
CA ARG A 240 13.04 -5.16 16.85
C ARG A 240 11.95 -4.62 17.76
N ALA A 241 11.43 -3.44 17.44
CA ALA A 241 10.34 -2.81 18.17
C ALA A 241 9.08 -3.68 18.16
N SER A 242 8.75 -4.29 17.01
CA SER A 242 7.56 -5.15 16.87
C SER A 242 7.64 -6.45 17.69
N LEU A 243 8.86 -6.95 17.95
CA LEU A 243 9.10 -8.17 18.72
C LEU A 243 9.49 -7.92 20.18
N HIS A 244 9.49 -6.68 20.65
CA HIS A 244 9.97 -6.29 21.99
C HIS A 244 11.40 -6.76 22.32
N LEU A 245 12.26 -6.92 21.31
CA LEU A 245 13.62 -7.46 21.45
C LEU A 245 14.59 -6.55 22.22
N ASP A 246 14.18 -5.31 22.50
CA ASP A 246 14.95 -4.34 23.30
C ASP A 246 14.83 -4.59 24.82
N THR A 247 14.06 -5.58 25.24
CA THR A 247 14.01 -6.08 26.62
C THR A 247 15.12 -7.13 26.85
N HIS A 248 15.75 -7.11 28.02
CA HIS A 248 16.98 -7.86 28.39
C HIS A 248 16.82 -9.42 28.40
N GLU A 249 15.79 -9.99 27.78
CA GLU A 249 15.34 -11.37 28.02
C GLU A 249 15.07 -12.26 26.80
N SER A 250 15.51 -11.91 25.58
CA SER A 250 14.91 -12.51 24.37
C SER A 250 15.82 -13.34 23.44
N LYS A 251 16.83 -14.06 23.93
CA LYS A 251 17.60 -15.02 23.07
C LYS A 251 16.71 -16.17 22.54
N ASP A 252 15.86 -16.73 23.39
CA ASP A 252 14.97 -17.86 23.04
C ASP A 252 13.82 -17.44 22.10
N TYR A 253 13.31 -16.22 22.28
CA TYR A 253 12.27 -15.66 21.40
C TYR A 253 12.85 -15.28 20.03
N LEU A 254 14.07 -14.73 20.00
CA LEU A 254 14.77 -14.43 18.74
C LEU A 254 15.01 -15.70 17.91
N SER A 255 15.45 -16.79 18.54
CA SER A 255 15.68 -18.07 17.83
C SER A 255 14.39 -18.63 17.25
N LYS A 256 13.30 -18.65 18.04
CA LYS A 256 11.99 -19.15 17.56
C LYS A 256 11.39 -18.27 16.46
N ALA A 257 11.54 -16.95 16.57
CA ALA A 257 11.10 -16.01 15.53
C ALA A 257 11.93 -16.16 14.25
N LEU A 258 13.25 -16.36 14.36
CA LEU A 258 14.14 -16.63 13.23
C LEU A 258 13.72 -17.91 12.49
N ASP A 259 13.40 -18.98 13.20
CA ASP A 259 13.00 -20.25 12.59
C ASP A 259 11.63 -20.14 11.89
N ALA A 260 10.68 -19.39 12.47
CA ALA A 260 9.39 -19.11 11.83
C ALA A 260 9.54 -18.25 10.56
N LEU A 261 10.45 -17.26 10.59
CA LEU A 261 10.74 -16.41 9.45
C LEU A 261 11.50 -17.15 8.35
N LYS A 262 12.44 -18.03 8.68
CA LYS A 262 13.10 -18.94 7.72
C LYS A 262 12.08 -19.83 7.02
N ALA A 263 11.13 -20.40 7.76
CA ALA A 263 10.10 -21.26 7.20
C ALA A 263 9.12 -20.50 6.28
N GLY A 264 8.84 -19.22 6.54
CA GLY A 264 7.87 -18.42 5.77
C GLY A 264 8.45 -17.56 4.65
N TYR A 265 9.72 -17.16 4.75
CA TYR A 265 10.33 -16.09 3.95
C TYR A 265 11.74 -16.42 3.46
N ASP A 266 12.05 -17.70 3.32
CA ASP A 266 13.36 -18.25 2.95
C ASP A 266 14.08 -17.38 1.89
N GLY A 267 15.18 -16.73 2.29
CA GLY A 267 15.98 -15.83 1.46
C GLY A 267 15.66 -14.31 1.50
N LEU A 268 14.68 -13.85 2.29
CA LEU A 268 14.36 -12.42 2.42
C LEU A 268 15.18 -11.72 3.52
N PHE A 269 15.52 -10.45 3.30
CA PHE A 269 16.52 -9.79 4.15
C PHE A 269 16.18 -9.63 5.65
N PRO A 270 14.93 -9.66 6.16
CA PRO A 270 14.70 -9.76 7.60
C PRO A 270 15.40 -10.96 8.24
N VAL A 271 15.38 -12.13 7.57
CA VAL A 271 16.11 -13.33 8.01
C VAL A 271 17.62 -13.09 7.97
N LYS A 272 18.12 -12.47 6.90
CA LYS A 272 19.55 -12.20 6.72
C LYS A 272 20.10 -11.18 7.71
N VAL A 273 19.29 -10.21 8.12
CA VAL A 273 19.66 -9.24 9.15
C VAL A 273 19.69 -9.86 10.54
N ILE A 274 18.73 -10.72 10.87
CA ILE A 274 18.77 -11.45 12.15
C ILE A 274 19.98 -12.40 12.16
N GLU A 275 20.29 -13.06 11.05
CA GLU A 275 21.50 -13.88 10.90
C GLU A 275 22.77 -13.04 11.15
N LEU A 276 22.90 -11.87 10.53
CA LEU A 276 24.04 -10.97 10.74
C LEU A 276 24.13 -10.43 12.17
N GLU A 277 22.99 -10.12 12.81
CA GLU A 277 22.97 -9.69 14.22
C GLU A 277 23.37 -10.81 15.17
N VAL A 278 22.88 -12.04 14.96
CA VAL A 278 23.29 -13.22 15.74
C VAL A 278 24.79 -13.45 15.61
N LEU A 279 25.32 -13.45 14.39
CA LEU A 279 26.76 -13.62 14.12
C LEU A 279 27.60 -12.49 14.76
N SER A 280 27.15 -11.23 14.70
CA SER A 280 27.87 -10.10 15.32
C SER A 280 27.94 -10.20 16.86
N ARG A 281 26.95 -10.82 17.50
CA ARG A 281 26.94 -11.06 18.95
C ARG A 281 27.80 -12.27 19.34
N GLU A 282 27.92 -13.26 18.47
CA GLU A 282 28.83 -14.40 18.67
C GLU A 282 30.30 -13.97 18.61
N GLU A 283 30.69 -13.09 17.68
CA GLU A 283 32.05 -12.53 17.62
C GLU A 283 32.42 -11.72 18.87
N SER A 284 31.48 -10.92 19.40
CA SER A 284 31.71 -10.16 20.64
C SER A 284 31.87 -11.02 21.90
N SER A 285 31.50 -12.31 21.83
CA SER A 285 31.64 -13.28 22.91
C SER A 285 32.98 -14.03 22.87
N GLY A 286 33.67 -14.01 21.73
CA GLY A 286 34.94 -14.72 21.50
C GLY A 286 36.19 -13.98 21.99
N ASP A 287 36.15 -12.64 22.04
CA ASP A 287 37.31 -11.82 22.40
C ASP A 287 37.51 -11.60 23.92
N ALA A 288 36.56 -12.04 24.75
CA ALA A 288 36.68 -11.94 26.21
C ALA A 288 37.60 -13.02 26.83
N PHE A 289 38.10 -13.99 26.06
CA PHE A 289 38.90 -15.11 26.57
C PHE A 289 40.40 -15.08 26.21
N LEU A 290 40.91 -14.02 25.56
CA LEU A 290 42.34 -13.93 25.16
C LEU A 290 43.14 -12.75 25.73
N GLN A 291 42.63 -12.04 26.75
CA GLN A 291 43.42 -11.04 27.50
C GLN A 291 43.65 -11.44 28.97
N GLY A 292 44.30 -12.58 29.18
CA GLY A 292 44.66 -13.03 30.52
C GLY A 292 45.73 -14.10 30.54
N TYR A 293 46.93 -13.77 30.07
CA TYR A 293 48.20 -14.37 30.51
C TYR A 293 49.33 -13.35 30.40
#